data_AF-A0A9P7P9X1-F1
#
_entry.id   AF-A0A9P7P9X1-F1
#
_cell.length_a   1.000
_cell.length_b   1.000
_cell.length_c   1.000
_cell.angle_alpha   90.00
_cell.angle_beta   90.00
_cell.angle_gamma   90.00
#
_symmetry.space_group_name_H-M   'P 1'
#
loop_
_entity.id
_entity.type
_entity.pdbx_description
1 polymer ?
#
loop_
_entity_poly.entity_id
_entity_poly.type
_entity_poly.pdbx_seq_one_letter_code
_entity_poly.pdbx_strand_id
1 'polypeptide(L)'
;MCSDEPMSTDDMSNTSDDASSNPGNHHCLIDDLAEKPCGECSRFQNGDTAPGAFPQFMRFPPELRLQIWHFYCPDLVAKARVLPFMEFPSSSTVDTQTDCSESFLPDYEALAEQTKDLRVVLSTHRESRSIAVRKYPDELVMDSASGAGIVRFRKETDVIFLSEVVMGEDYSTGSEIENLAVGFVNDYIGFVNDYSGERYFRGKTLLQVVPGIRSLFPNLKRLFSHRLAPTKYKNMEEWCVTEHVHSYMIDSHFQTTLFYWPDLDAYPDFARSSVPKLCSVEEMEEAGVELWPMVEFESWKPLLIPDGSEFEDDSSSSSIYSYDDSTSDDIDGDDDSNADGTDSDDDSSAENTDWSDSDDDSDADSIDSEDY
;
A
#
# COMPACT_ATOMS: atom_id res chain seq x y z
N MET A 1 4.34 39.76 -49.43
CA MET A 1 4.61 39.25 -50.78
C MET A 1 5.49 38.02 -50.64
N CYS A 2 4.95 36.87 -51.06
CA CYS A 2 5.54 35.54 -51.33
C CYS A 2 6.59 34.99 -50.33
N SER A 3 6.25 34.02 -49.47
CA SER A 3 6.00 32.58 -49.76
C SER A 3 7.31 31.80 -49.96
N ASP A 4 7.56 30.79 -49.12
CA ASP A 4 7.58 29.37 -49.52
C ASP A 4 8.03 28.48 -48.34
N GLU A 5 7.09 27.70 -47.83
CA GLU A 5 7.32 26.52 -46.98
C GLU A 5 7.66 25.30 -47.87
N PRO A 6 8.54 24.39 -47.43
CA PRO A 6 8.60 23.06 -47.99
C PRO A 6 7.73 22.10 -47.17
N MET A 7 6.63 21.67 -47.78
CA MET A 7 5.91 20.44 -47.44
C MET A 7 6.79 19.23 -47.74
N SER A 8 7.00 18.36 -46.75
CA SER A 8 7.56 17.02 -46.94
C SER A 8 6.48 16.01 -46.56
N THR A 9 5.88 15.42 -47.57
CA THR A 9 5.04 14.23 -47.51
C THR A 9 5.88 12.99 -47.82
N ASP A 10 5.35 11.82 -47.44
CA ASP A 10 5.81 10.45 -47.73
C ASP A 10 6.84 9.94 -46.71
N ASP A 11 6.67 8.78 -46.06
CA ASP A 11 6.20 7.50 -46.58
C ASP A 11 5.40 6.69 -45.56
N MET A 12 4.32 6.06 -46.06
CA MET A 12 3.71 4.88 -45.47
C MET A 12 4.50 3.62 -45.83
N SER A 13 4.81 2.77 -44.86
CA SER A 13 4.82 1.31 -45.08
C SER A 13 4.83 0.51 -43.76
N ASN A 14 3.69 -0.14 -43.52
CA ASN A 14 3.46 -1.48 -42.96
C ASN A 14 4.63 -2.24 -42.32
N THR A 15 4.43 -2.74 -41.10
CA THR A 15 4.57 -4.17 -40.70
C THR A 15 3.90 -4.31 -39.32
N SER A 16 2.58 -4.58 -39.24
CA SER A 16 2.00 -5.90 -38.93
C SER A 16 2.91 -6.88 -38.18
N ASP A 17 2.84 -6.87 -36.85
CA ASP A 17 3.13 -8.06 -36.04
C ASP A 17 2.09 -8.15 -34.92
N ASP A 18 0.99 -8.81 -35.26
CA ASP A 18 -0.02 -9.35 -34.34
C ASP A 18 0.63 -10.49 -33.54
N ALA A 19 1.18 -10.17 -32.37
CA ALA A 19 1.50 -11.17 -31.36
C ALA A 19 0.29 -11.31 -30.43
N SER A 20 -0.68 -12.11 -30.85
CA SER A 20 -1.75 -12.62 -29.99
C SER A 20 -1.15 -13.57 -28.95
N SER A 21 -0.67 -13.00 -27.84
CA SER A 21 -0.27 -13.75 -26.65
C SER A 21 -1.53 -14.32 -25.99
N ASN A 22 -1.90 -15.52 -26.44
CA ASN A 22 -2.90 -16.38 -25.83
C ASN A 22 -2.41 -16.78 -24.42
N PRO A 23 -3.07 -16.40 -23.31
CA PRO A 23 -2.72 -16.88 -21.98
C PRO A 23 -3.27 -18.31 -21.82
N GLY A 24 -2.62 -19.26 -22.50
CA GLY A 24 -2.85 -20.67 -22.31
C GLY A 24 -2.54 -21.04 -20.87
N ASN A 25 -3.58 -21.46 -20.14
CA ASN A 25 -3.54 -22.17 -18.87
C ASN A 25 -2.52 -23.33 -18.91
N HIS A 26 -1.26 -23.03 -18.63
CA HIS A 26 -0.28 -24.05 -18.30
C HIS A 26 -0.44 -24.41 -16.82
N HIS A 27 -1.28 -25.43 -16.58
CA HIS A 27 -1.12 -26.28 -15.41
C HIS A 27 0.28 -26.91 -15.47
N CYS A 28 1.28 -26.21 -14.94
CA CYS A 28 2.60 -26.77 -14.67
C CYS A 28 2.42 -27.89 -13.65
N LEU A 29 2.35 -29.12 -14.15
CA LEU A 29 2.53 -30.32 -13.35
C LEU A 29 3.92 -30.23 -12.70
N ILE A 30 3.92 -30.16 -11.38
CA ILE A 30 5.09 -30.00 -10.54
C ILE A 30 5.90 -31.30 -10.61
N ASP A 31 6.99 -31.29 -11.38
CA ASP A 31 8.03 -32.32 -11.30
C ASP A 31 8.80 -32.11 -9.98
N ASP A 32 8.34 -32.83 -8.96
CA ASP A 32 8.85 -32.87 -7.59
C ASP A 32 10.21 -33.61 -7.56
N LEU A 33 11.27 -32.96 -8.07
CA LEU A 33 12.63 -33.48 -8.01
C LEU A 33 13.12 -33.49 -6.55
N ALA A 34 13.14 -34.69 -5.97
CA ALA A 34 13.63 -34.95 -4.62
C ALA A 34 15.13 -34.63 -4.51
N GLU A 35 15.46 -33.50 -3.88
CA GLU A 35 16.82 -33.21 -3.44
C GLU A 35 17.28 -34.27 -2.42
N LYS A 36 18.43 -34.89 -2.69
CA LYS A 36 19.09 -35.82 -1.78
C LYS A 36 19.58 -35.07 -0.54
N PRO A 37 19.27 -35.51 0.68
CA PRO A 37 19.80 -34.89 1.88
C PRO A 37 21.32 -35.09 1.95
N CYS A 38 22.06 -33.97 1.88
CA CYS A 38 23.50 -33.94 2.09
C CYS A 38 23.82 -34.19 3.57
N GLY A 39 24.80 -35.05 3.81
CA GLY A 39 25.04 -35.70 5.09
C GLY A 39 25.63 -34.83 6.19
N GLU A 40 25.26 -35.20 7.42
CA GLU A 40 26.03 -35.14 8.67
C GLU A 40 26.66 -33.77 9.03
N CYS A 41 25.84 -32.87 9.59
CA CYS A 41 26.32 -31.84 10.51
C CYS A 41 25.94 -32.17 11.95
N SER A 42 26.92 -31.95 12.82
CA SER A 42 27.06 -32.44 14.20
C SER A 42 26.00 -31.96 15.18
N ARG A 43 25.59 -32.89 16.05
CA ARG A 43 24.67 -32.71 17.19
C ARG A 43 25.21 -31.69 18.22
N PHE A 44 24.54 -30.55 18.32
CA PHE A 44 24.35 -29.86 19.59
C PHE A 44 22.84 -29.84 19.90
N GLN A 45 22.42 -30.78 20.75
CA GLN A 45 21.07 -30.87 21.29
C GLN A 45 20.94 -29.88 22.44
N ASN A 46 20.51 -28.64 22.15
CA ASN A 46 19.70 -27.88 23.09
C ASN A 46 18.26 -27.98 22.58
N GLY A 47 17.36 -28.48 23.44
CA GLY A 47 16.02 -28.94 23.10
C GLY A 47 15.05 -27.84 22.74
N ASP A 48 15.28 -27.16 21.62
CA ASP A 48 14.27 -26.37 20.93
C ASP A 48 13.62 -27.31 19.91
N THR A 49 12.59 -28.02 20.36
CA THR A 49 11.84 -28.94 19.50
C THR A 49 11.09 -28.06 18.51
N ALA A 50 11.68 -27.84 17.33
CA ALA A 50 11.00 -27.19 16.21
C ALA A 50 9.57 -27.75 16.15
N PRO A 51 8.53 -26.90 16.22
CA PRO A 51 7.15 -27.35 16.27
C PRO A 51 6.95 -28.40 15.20
N GLY A 52 6.63 -29.62 15.62
CA GLY A 52 6.63 -30.78 14.74
C GLY A 52 5.79 -30.49 13.50
N ALA A 53 6.39 -30.68 12.32
CA ALA A 53 5.73 -30.51 11.03
C ALA A 53 4.30 -31.03 11.12
N PHE A 54 3.29 -30.16 10.91
CA PHE A 54 1.88 -30.46 11.14
C PHE A 54 1.41 -31.48 10.09
N PRO A 55 1.53 -32.80 10.35
CA PRO A 55 1.48 -33.80 9.29
C PRO A 55 0.03 -34.04 8.83
N GLN A 56 -0.94 -33.57 9.62
CA GLN A 56 -2.34 -33.56 9.29
C GLN A 56 -2.65 -32.59 8.15
N PHE A 57 -1.90 -31.48 8.03
CA PHE A 57 -2.07 -30.55 6.92
C PHE A 57 -1.87 -31.23 5.57
N MET A 58 -0.85 -32.10 5.46
CA MET A 58 -0.54 -32.83 4.24
C MET A 58 -1.55 -33.93 3.88
N ARG A 59 -2.54 -34.20 4.73
CA ARG A 59 -3.64 -35.13 4.41
C ARG A 59 -4.74 -34.47 3.56
N PHE A 60 -4.77 -33.14 3.51
CA PHE A 60 -5.72 -32.42 2.67
C PHE A 60 -5.24 -32.42 1.21
N PRO A 61 -6.17 -32.53 0.24
CA PRO A 61 -5.90 -32.24 -1.17
C PRO A 61 -5.20 -30.87 -1.36
N PRO A 62 -4.33 -30.72 -2.38
CA PRO A 62 -3.62 -29.47 -2.66
C PRO A 62 -4.54 -28.23 -2.72
N GLU A 63 -5.73 -28.38 -3.28
CA GLU A 63 -6.70 -27.30 -3.46
C GLU A 63 -7.21 -26.79 -2.10
N LEU A 64 -7.53 -27.71 -1.19
CA LEU A 64 -7.97 -27.36 0.17
C LEU A 64 -6.83 -26.73 0.97
N ARG A 65 -5.58 -27.19 0.78
CA ARG A 65 -4.41 -26.60 1.44
C ARG A 65 -4.20 -25.15 1.00
N LEU A 66 -4.35 -24.87 -0.29
CA LEU A 66 -4.27 -23.51 -0.83
C LEU A 66 -5.40 -22.62 -0.26
N GLN A 67 -6.64 -23.12 -0.22
CA GLN A 67 -7.77 -22.38 0.36
C GLN A 67 -7.56 -22.09 1.85
N ILE A 68 -7.04 -23.04 2.63
CA ILE A 68 -6.70 -22.83 4.03
C ILE A 68 -5.67 -21.70 4.16
N TRP A 69 -4.66 -21.67 3.30
CA TRP A 69 -3.67 -20.58 3.31
C TRP A 69 -4.21 -19.24 2.89
N HIS A 70 -5.08 -19.17 1.89
CA HIS A 70 -5.75 -17.92 1.51
C HIS A 70 -6.63 -17.37 2.64
N PHE A 71 -7.28 -18.25 3.41
CA PHE A 71 -8.08 -17.85 4.56
C PHE A 71 -7.22 -17.44 5.75
N TYR A 72 -6.15 -18.18 6.05
CA TYR A 72 -5.29 -17.95 7.20
C TYR A 72 -4.32 -16.78 7.01
N CYS A 73 -3.81 -16.56 5.80
CA CYS A 73 -2.83 -15.52 5.48
C CYS A 73 -3.38 -14.64 4.35
N PRO A 74 -4.12 -13.56 4.69
CA PRO A 74 -4.75 -12.66 3.71
C PRO A 74 -3.75 -12.04 2.73
N ASP A 75 -2.51 -11.84 3.18
CA ASP A 75 -1.38 -11.37 2.37
C ASP A 75 -1.22 -12.20 1.07
N LEU A 76 -1.37 -13.53 1.11
CA LEU A 76 -1.22 -14.36 -0.09
C LEU A 76 -2.20 -14.00 -1.21
N VAL A 77 -3.38 -13.48 -0.83
CA VAL A 77 -4.43 -13.03 -1.76
C VAL A 77 -4.28 -11.54 -2.10
N ALA A 78 -3.65 -10.75 -1.24
CA ALA A 78 -3.47 -9.33 -1.45
C ALA A 78 -2.73 -9.02 -2.77
N LYS A 79 -3.24 -8.04 -3.52
CA LYS A 79 -2.60 -7.55 -4.75
C LYS A 79 -1.31 -6.81 -4.46
N ALA A 80 -1.33 -6.00 -3.41
CA ALA A 80 -0.23 -5.22 -2.88
C ALA A 80 -0.42 -5.05 -1.37
N ARG A 81 0.64 -4.70 -0.63
CA ARG A 81 0.58 -4.45 0.82
C ARG A 81 1.55 -3.35 1.22
N VAL A 82 1.30 -2.78 2.39
CA VAL A 82 2.19 -1.78 3.01
C VAL A 82 2.95 -2.46 4.14
N LEU A 83 4.28 -2.35 4.14
CA LEU A 83 5.15 -2.83 5.21
C LEU A 83 5.67 -1.60 5.98
N PRO A 84 5.11 -1.28 7.15
CA PRO A 84 5.49 -0.13 7.95
C PRO A 84 6.79 -0.39 8.71
N PHE A 85 7.68 0.59 8.67
CA PHE A 85 8.88 0.71 9.48
C PHE A 85 8.83 2.10 10.11
N MET A 86 8.85 2.14 11.43
CA MET A 86 8.91 3.41 12.14
C MET A 86 10.34 3.94 12.14
N GLU A 87 11.30 3.12 12.58
CA GLU A 87 12.72 3.34 12.36
C GLU A 87 13.27 2.30 11.38
N PHE A 88 13.94 2.74 10.32
CA PHE A 88 14.63 1.81 9.44
C PHE A 88 15.88 1.29 10.15
N PRO A 89 16.22 -0.01 10.04
CA PRO A 89 17.44 -0.54 10.64
C PRO A 89 18.65 0.11 9.97
N SER A 90 19.20 1.17 10.59
CA SER A 90 20.43 1.78 10.14
C SER A 90 21.61 0.93 10.61
N SER A 91 22.58 0.75 9.71
CA SER A 91 23.76 -0.10 9.95
C SER A 91 24.71 0.46 11.02
N SER A 92 24.47 1.68 11.51
CA SER A 92 25.31 2.30 12.52
C SER A 92 25.03 1.66 13.87
N THR A 93 25.79 0.61 14.17
CA THR A 93 26.06 0.11 15.51
C THR A 93 26.68 1.24 16.34
N VAL A 94 25.87 2.18 16.82
CA VAL A 94 26.33 3.12 17.82
C VAL A 94 26.41 2.33 19.12
N ASP A 95 27.63 1.87 19.41
CA ASP A 95 28.08 1.14 20.62
C ASP A 95 27.82 1.89 21.94
N THR A 96 26.98 2.92 21.95
CA THR A 96 26.50 3.56 23.16
C THR A 96 25.47 2.67 23.85
N GLN A 97 25.98 1.67 24.57
CA GLN A 97 25.42 1.18 25.82
C GLN A 97 25.06 2.37 26.71
N THR A 98 23.89 2.94 26.48
CA THR A 98 23.28 3.84 27.43
C THR A 98 22.18 3.00 28.06
N ASP A 99 22.47 2.45 29.24
CA ASP A 99 21.69 1.49 30.05
C ASP A 99 20.28 1.97 30.46
N CYS A 100 19.68 2.91 29.75
CA CYS A 100 18.45 3.58 30.14
C CYS A 100 17.51 3.71 28.94
N SER A 101 16.82 2.62 28.58
CA SER A 101 15.39 2.59 28.24
C SER A 101 15.04 1.27 27.55
N GLU A 102 14.65 0.26 28.32
CA GLU A 102 14.02 -0.99 27.82
C GLU A 102 12.62 -0.76 27.22
N SER A 103 12.20 0.48 26.99
CA SER A 103 10.77 0.82 26.86
C SER A 103 10.28 1.08 25.43
N PHE A 104 11.14 1.07 24.40
CA PHE A 104 10.73 1.49 23.06
C PHE A 104 11.37 0.66 21.93
N LEU A 105 11.00 -0.62 21.79
CA LEU A 105 11.09 -1.32 20.50
C LEU A 105 9.69 -1.70 19.94
N PRO A 106 8.71 -0.77 19.85
CA PRO A 106 7.39 -1.07 19.29
C PRO A 106 7.45 -1.46 17.80
N ASP A 107 8.52 -1.07 17.10
CA ASP A 107 8.62 -1.12 15.64
C ASP A 107 8.78 -2.54 15.09
N TYR A 108 9.69 -3.31 15.71
CA TYR A 108 9.91 -4.70 15.33
C TYR A 108 8.71 -5.56 15.68
N GLU A 109 7.96 -5.20 16.71
CA GLU A 109 6.76 -5.93 17.12
C GLU A 109 5.65 -5.77 16.08
N ALA A 110 5.39 -4.56 15.59
CA ALA A 110 4.37 -4.32 14.57
C ALA A 110 4.66 -5.09 13.26
N LEU A 111 5.88 -5.02 12.74
CA LEU A 111 6.25 -5.74 11.51
C LEU A 111 6.30 -7.26 11.75
N ALA A 112 6.73 -7.70 12.94
CA ALA A 112 6.69 -9.11 13.32
C ALA A 112 5.25 -9.64 13.42
N GLU A 113 4.33 -8.86 13.99
CA GLU A 113 2.91 -9.20 14.06
C GLU A 113 2.31 -9.28 12.66
N GLN A 114 2.54 -8.28 11.82
CA GLN A 114 2.03 -8.24 10.45
C GLN A 114 2.54 -9.42 9.62
N THR A 115 3.82 -9.76 9.71
CA THR A 115 4.40 -10.87 8.95
C THR A 115 4.22 -12.24 9.61
N LYS A 116 3.55 -12.32 10.76
CA LYS A 116 3.39 -13.56 11.55
C LYS A 116 2.78 -14.68 10.73
N ASP A 117 1.68 -14.44 10.03
CA ASP A 117 0.98 -15.49 9.28
C ASP A 117 1.79 -15.97 8.09
N LEU A 118 2.47 -15.06 7.40
CA LEU A 118 3.38 -15.42 6.32
C LEU A 118 4.56 -16.26 6.82
N ARG A 119 5.12 -15.95 8.00
CA ARG A 119 6.16 -16.76 8.65
C ARG A 119 5.67 -18.15 9.04
N VAL A 120 4.40 -18.28 9.46
CA VAL A 120 3.77 -19.59 9.70
C VAL A 120 3.67 -20.38 8.39
N VAL A 121 3.24 -19.76 7.29
CA VAL A 121 3.17 -20.42 5.97
C VAL A 121 4.56 -20.89 5.52
N LEU A 122 5.59 -20.04 5.65
CA LEU A 122 6.99 -20.34 5.29
C LEU A 122 7.62 -21.49 6.11
N SER A 123 7.21 -21.63 7.37
CA SER A 123 7.74 -22.63 8.31
C SER A 123 6.97 -23.96 8.32
N THR A 124 5.72 -23.99 7.83
CA THR A 124 4.85 -25.17 7.94
C THR A 124 5.32 -26.38 7.10
N HIS A 125 5.57 -26.19 5.80
CA HIS A 125 5.93 -27.29 4.88
C HIS A 125 6.65 -26.76 3.62
N ARG A 126 7.40 -27.62 2.90
CA ARG A 126 8.12 -27.24 1.66
C ARG A 126 7.21 -26.63 0.59
N GLU A 127 6.00 -27.18 0.45
CA GLU A 127 5.02 -26.71 -0.53
C GLU A 127 4.41 -25.37 -0.12
N SER A 128 4.03 -25.20 1.15
CA SER A 128 3.58 -23.93 1.70
C SER A 128 4.63 -22.83 1.52
N ARG A 129 5.89 -23.18 1.78
CA ARG A 129 7.03 -22.28 1.54
C ARG A 129 7.16 -21.93 0.06
N SER A 130 7.01 -22.89 -0.85
CA SER A 130 7.06 -22.63 -2.30
C SER A 130 5.94 -21.66 -2.73
N ILE A 131 4.74 -21.77 -2.17
CA ILE A 131 3.64 -20.83 -2.43
C ILE A 131 4.03 -19.42 -1.98
N ALA A 132 4.49 -19.28 -0.72
CA ALA A 132 4.88 -17.99 -0.16
C ALA A 132 6.07 -17.36 -0.90
N VAL A 133 7.12 -18.12 -1.23
CA VAL A 133 8.30 -17.63 -1.97
C VAL A 133 7.96 -17.27 -3.42
N ARG A 134 7.04 -17.98 -4.07
CA ARG A 134 6.57 -17.60 -5.40
C ARG A 134 5.79 -16.30 -5.36
N LYS A 135 4.98 -16.09 -4.32
CA LYS A 135 4.22 -14.86 -4.12
C LYS A 135 5.10 -13.70 -3.69
N TYR A 136 6.12 -13.92 -2.86
CA TYR A 136 7.03 -12.90 -2.33
C TYR A 136 8.48 -13.34 -2.53
N PRO A 137 9.04 -13.13 -3.74
CA PRO A 137 10.35 -13.63 -4.10
C PRO A 137 11.49 -12.77 -3.54
N ASP A 138 11.25 -11.48 -3.28
CA ASP A 138 12.28 -10.55 -2.83
C ASP A 138 12.45 -10.61 -1.31
N GLU A 139 13.64 -10.25 -0.83
CA GLU A 139 14.03 -10.29 0.57
C GLU A 139 14.62 -8.96 0.99
N LEU A 140 14.08 -8.38 2.06
CA LEU A 140 14.68 -7.27 2.77
C LEU A 140 15.37 -7.83 4.02
N VAL A 141 16.69 -7.74 4.04
CA VAL A 141 17.50 -8.11 5.20
C VAL A 141 17.50 -6.95 6.18
N MET A 142 17.21 -7.24 7.44
CA MET A 142 17.18 -6.26 8.53
C MET A 142 18.17 -6.69 9.59
N ASP A 143 19.10 -5.83 9.95
CA ASP A 143 19.99 -6.10 11.07
C ASP A 143 19.23 -5.82 12.37
N SER A 144 19.02 -6.86 13.18
CA SER A 144 18.48 -6.75 14.53
C SER A 144 19.53 -7.15 15.55
N ALA A 145 19.40 -6.66 16.79
CA ALA A 145 20.25 -7.07 17.91
C ALA A 145 20.26 -8.59 18.13
N SER A 146 19.20 -9.30 17.71
CA SER A 146 19.09 -10.77 17.80
C SER A 146 19.61 -11.52 16.55
N GLY A 147 20.19 -10.81 15.58
CA GLY A 147 20.66 -11.36 14.30
C GLY A 147 19.93 -10.75 13.10
N ALA A 148 20.27 -11.21 11.90
CA ALA A 148 19.63 -10.75 10.67
C ALA A 148 18.19 -11.29 10.56
N GLY A 149 17.21 -10.39 10.60
CA GLY A 149 15.82 -10.65 10.22
C GLY A 149 15.66 -10.59 8.70
N ILE A 150 14.76 -11.40 8.15
CA ILE A 150 14.44 -11.36 6.72
C ILE A 150 12.93 -11.14 6.57
N VAL A 151 12.57 -10.07 5.87
CA VAL A 151 11.19 -9.78 5.48
C VAL A 151 11.06 -10.04 3.99
N ARG A 152 10.22 -11.00 3.62
CA ARG A 152 9.91 -11.25 2.22
C ARG A 152 8.87 -10.28 1.71
N PHE A 153 9.03 -9.78 0.49
CA PHE A 153 8.12 -8.85 -0.16
C PHE A 153 8.11 -9.04 -1.69
N ARG A 154 7.24 -8.27 -2.37
CA ARG A 154 7.28 -8.09 -3.83
C ARG A 154 7.66 -6.66 -4.11
N LYS A 155 8.88 -6.44 -4.59
CA LYS A 155 9.35 -5.07 -4.79
C LYS A 155 8.52 -4.28 -5.79
N GLU A 156 7.89 -4.93 -6.77
CA GLU A 156 7.13 -4.26 -7.82
C GLU A 156 5.80 -3.67 -7.32
N THR A 157 5.17 -4.31 -6.33
CA THR A 157 3.82 -3.95 -5.88
C THR A 157 3.72 -3.56 -4.41
N ASP A 158 4.50 -4.20 -3.54
CA ASP A 158 4.45 -3.93 -2.10
C ASP A 158 5.17 -2.60 -1.82
N VAL A 159 4.63 -1.80 -0.89
CA VAL A 159 5.17 -0.49 -0.53
C VAL A 159 5.86 -0.58 0.83
N ILE A 160 7.11 -0.16 0.90
CA ILE A 160 7.81 0.04 2.18
C ILE A 160 7.41 1.41 2.71
N PHE A 161 6.80 1.46 3.89
CA PHE A 161 6.38 2.73 4.50
C PHE A 161 7.34 3.11 5.62
N LEU A 162 7.99 4.26 5.49
CA LEU A 162 8.84 4.85 6.51
C LEU A 162 8.11 6.03 7.15
N SER A 163 7.88 5.97 8.45
CA SER A 163 7.26 7.11 9.16
C SER A 163 8.18 8.33 9.12
N GLU A 164 9.49 8.11 9.30
CA GLU A 164 10.54 9.12 9.23
C GLU A 164 11.71 8.65 8.35
N VAL A 165 12.15 9.52 7.44
CA VAL A 165 13.40 9.35 6.69
C VAL A 165 14.43 10.36 7.18
N VAL A 166 15.57 9.85 7.62
CA VAL A 166 16.68 10.66 8.10
C VAL A 166 17.73 10.78 7.00
N MET A 167 17.93 12.00 6.51
CA MET A 167 18.93 12.26 5.48
C MET A 167 20.35 12.06 6.02
N GLY A 168 21.15 11.23 5.34
CA GLY A 168 22.55 10.97 5.70
C GLY A 168 22.79 9.69 6.51
N GLU A 169 21.73 8.98 6.88
CA GLU A 169 21.86 7.61 7.39
C GLU A 169 22.15 6.61 6.27
N ASP A 170 22.76 5.48 6.65
CA ASP A 170 23.07 4.39 5.74
C ASP A 170 21.91 3.39 5.67
N TYR A 171 21.11 3.52 4.61
CA TYR A 171 20.04 2.59 4.24
C TYR A 171 20.59 1.52 3.28
N SER A 172 21.57 0.74 3.73
CA SER A 172 22.28 -0.22 2.87
C SER A 172 21.38 -1.25 2.17
N THR A 173 20.21 -1.55 2.73
CA THR A 173 19.20 -2.46 2.17
C THR A 173 18.18 -1.75 1.27
N GLY A 174 18.28 -0.43 1.14
CA GLY A 174 17.41 0.40 0.32
C GLY A 174 17.52 0.14 -1.19
N SER A 175 18.55 -0.56 -1.64
CA SER A 175 18.69 -0.94 -3.06
C SER A 175 17.59 -1.89 -3.54
N GLU A 176 16.98 -2.68 -2.67
CA GLU A 176 15.92 -3.62 -3.08
C GLU A 176 14.54 -2.96 -3.20
N ILE A 177 14.41 -1.70 -2.76
CA ILE A 177 13.13 -1.01 -2.63
C ILE A 177 12.81 -0.23 -3.91
N GLU A 178 11.74 -0.61 -4.59
CA GLU A 178 11.23 0.12 -5.77
C GLU A 178 10.04 1.05 -5.44
N ASN A 179 9.32 0.77 -4.36
CA ASN A 179 8.13 1.52 -3.93
C ASN A 179 8.29 1.93 -2.46
N LEU A 180 8.37 3.24 -2.21
CA LEU A 180 8.58 3.81 -0.88
C LEU A 180 7.44 4.78 -0.56
N ALA A 181 6.83 4.65 0.62
CA ALA A 181 5.98 5.67 1.21
C ALA A 181 6.73 6.38 2.33
N VAL A 182 6.60 7.70 2.42
CA VAL A 182 7.26 8.50 3.46
C VAL A 182 6.26 9.42 4.14
N GLY A 183 6.18 9.34 5.47
CA GLY A 183 5.36 10.24 6.29
C GLY A 183 6.04 11.59 6.50
N PHE A 184 7.28 11.55 6.98
CA PHE A 184 8.08 12.72 7.34
C PHE A 184 9.55 12.55 6.92
N VAL A 185 10.24 13.65 6.58
CA VAL A 185 11.65 13.68 6.18
C VAL A 185 12.32 14.72 7.04
N ASN A 186 13.24 14.26 7.88
CA ASN A 186 13.95 15.13 8.79
C ASN A 186 15.20 15.68 8.09
N ASP A 187 15.09 16.89 7.55
CA ASP A 187 16.28 17.63 7.11
C ASP A 187 16.87 18.36 8.32
N TYR A 188 17.88 17.74 8.95
CA TYR A 188 18.64 18.32 10.06
C TYR A 188 19.18 19.73 9.78
N ILE A 189 19.22 20.16 8.52
CA ILE A 189 19.78 21.45 8.11
C ILE A 189 18.77 22.62 8.25
N GLY A 190 17.46 22.35 8.40
CA GLY A 190 16.42 23.40 8.39
C GLY A 190 15.73 23.71 9.74
N PHE A 191 15.88 22.87 10.76
CA PHE A 191 14.96 22.78 11.90
C PHE A 191 15.05 23.83 13.02
N VAL A 192 15.62 25.02 12.78
CA VAL A 192 15.79 25.99 13.87
C VAL A 192 14.53 26.86 14.13
N ASN A 193 13.56 27.00 13.21
CA ASN A 193 12.64 28.15 13.35
C ASN A 193 11.15 28.03 12.99
N ASP A 194 10.57 26.86 12.71
CA ASP A 194 9.11 26.81 12.45
C ASP A 194 8.40 25.72 13.27
N TYR A 195 7.81 26.15 14.39
CA TYR A 195 6.95 25.34 15.26
C TYR A 195 5.48 25.36 14.82
N SER A 196 5.17 25.83 13.60
CA SER A 196 3.79 25.76 13.10
C SER A 196 3.38 24.28 12.93
N GLY A 197 2.29 23.91 13.60
CA GLY A 197 1.88 22.52 13.86
C GLY A 197 1.44 21.68 12.66
N GLU A 198 1.81 22.04 11.43
CA GLU A 198 1.52 21.28 10.21
C GLU A 198 2.79 20.59 9.73
N ARG A 199 3.14 19.46 10.36
CA ARG A 199 4.37 18.69 10.05
C ARG A 199 4.29 17.84 8.78
N TYR A 200 3.22 17.95 7.99
CA TYR A 200 3.06 17.16 6.78
C TYR A 200 3.60 17.90 5.56
N PHE A 201 4.28 17.20 4.67
CA PHE A 201 4.75 17.82 3.43
C PHE A 201 3.60 18.26 2.54
N ARG A 202 3.58 19.55 2.24
CA ARG A 202 2.99 20.03 1.00
C ARG A 202 3.88 19.55 -0.15
N GLY A 203 3.31 18.97 -1.21
CA GLY A 203 4.04 18.21 -2.25
C GLY A 203 5.32 18.86 -2.81
N LYS A 204 5.40 20.20 -2.84
CA LYS A 204 6.59 20.96 -3.27
C LYS A 204 7.83 20.69 -2.42
N THR A 205 7.68 20.40 -1.14
CA THR A 205 8.81 20.12 -0.24
C THR A 205 9.34 18.70 -0.46
N LEU A 206 8.47 17.75 -0.79
CA LEU A 206 8.90 16.36 -1.06
C LEU A 206 9.76 16.29 -2.33
N LEU A 207 9.39 17.02 -3.39
CA LEU A 207 10.21 17.13 -4.62
C LEU A 207 11.66 17.57 -4.35
N GLN A 208 11.86 18.51 -3.43
CA GLN A 208 13.20 19.04 -3.11
C GLN A 208 14.11 17.99 -2.49
N VAL A 209 13.53 17.01 -1.78
CA VAL A 209 14.29 15.93 -1.12
C VAL A 209 14.37 14.66 -1.97
N VAL A 210 13.66 14.56 -3.11
CA VAL A 210 13.72 13.38 -4.00
C VAL A 210 15.15 13.01 -4.40
N PRO A 211 16.05 13.94 -4.80
CA PRO A 211 17.43 13.57 -5.12
C PRO A 211 18.15 12.89 -3.95
N GLY A 212 17.88 13.36 -2.73
CA GLY A 212 18.38 12.78 -1.50
C GLY A 212 17.81 11.37 -1.27
N ILE A 213 16.50 11.21 -1.34
CA ILE A 213 15.83 9.92 -1.19
C ILE A 213 16.35 8.92 -2.24
N ARG A 214 16.49 9.31 -3.51
CA ARG A 214 17.07 8.45 -4.56
C ARG A 214 18.50 8.03 -4.28
N SER A 215 19.29 8.86 -3.60
CA SER A 215 20.64 8.49 -3.21
C SER A 215 20.66 7.36 -2.17
N LEU A 216 19.62 7.27 -1.33
CA LEU A 216 19.42 6.21 -0.34
C LEU A 216 18.75 4.98 -0.97
N PHE A 217 17.83 5.19 -1.91
CA PHE A 217 17.04 4.16 -2.59
C PHE A 217 17.26 4.25 -4.12
N PRO A 218 18.38 3.71 -4.64
CA PRO A 218 18.77 3.92 -6.03
C PRO A 218 17.84 3.27 -7.07
N ASN A 219 17.13 2.22 -6.68
CA ASN A 219 16.17 1.50 -7.54
C ASN A 219 14.74 1.98 -7.35
N LEU A 220 14.54 3.08 -6.62
CA LEU A 220 13.22 3.66 -6.39
C LEU A 220 12.56 4.05 -7.72
N LYS A 221 11.37 3.50 -7.97
CA LYS A 221 10.50 3.82 -9.10
C LYS A 221 9.38 4.76 -8.68
N ARG A 222 8.80 4.51 -7.50
CA ARG A 222 7.61 5.22 -7.00
C ARG A 222 7.82 5.70 -5.57
N LEU A 223 7.59 6.97 -5.36
CA LEU A 223 7.59 7.60 -4.04
C LEU A 223 6.17 8.07 -3.70
N PHE A 224 5.66 7.59 -2.59
CA PHE A 224 4.35 7.94 -2.07
C PHE A 224 4.47 8.95 -0.94
N SER A 225 3.83 10.11 -1.09
CA SER A 225 3.63 11.06 0.01
C SER A 225 2.53 10.51 0.89
N HIS A 226 2.90 9.95 2.04
CA HIS A 226 1.92 9.50 3.02
C HIS A 226 1.24 10.69 3.69
N ARG A 227 -0.06 10.56 3.92
CA ARG A 227 -0.89 11.53 4.62
C ARG A 227 -1.93 10.81 5.45
N LEU A 228 -2.13 11.28 6.68
CA LEU A 228 -3.27 10.88 7.49
C LEU A 228 -4.53 11.54 6.94
N ALA A 229 -5.58 10.74 6.73
CA ALA A 229 -6.87 11.23 6.29
C ALA A 229 -7.42 12.22 7.33
N PRO A 230 -7.95 13.39 6.90
CA PRO A 230 -8.57 14.30 7.84
C PRO A 230 -9.76 13.61 8.52
N THR A 231 -9.87 13.75 9.83
CA THR A 231 -10.97 13.18 10.64
C THR A 231 -12.36 13.63 10.20
N LYS A 232 -12.46 14.67 9.36
CA LYS A 232 -13.69 15.16 8.75
C LYS A 232 -13.84 14.59 7.33
N TYR A 233 -14.58 13.48 7.24
CA TYR A 233 -14.94 12.70 6.05
C TYR A 233 -15.54 13.46 4.85
N LYS A 234 -15.83 14.75 4.93
CA LYS A 234 -16.55 15.48 3.86
C LYS A 234 -15.76 15.55 2.54
N ASN A 235 -14.45 15.38 2.61
CA ASN A 235 -13.57 15.33 1.46
C ASN A 235 -12.76 14.02 1.49
N MET A 236 -13.40 12.86 1.75
CA MET A 236 -12.76 11.61 1.36
C MET A 236 -12.37 11.78 -0.11
N GLU A 237 -11.10 11.59 -0.43
CA GLU A 237 -10.64 11.78 -1.78
C GLU A 237 -11.38 10.73 -2.63
N GLU A 238 -12.29 11.17 -3.51
CA GLU A 238 -13.27 10.30 -4.20
C GLU A 238 -12.61 9.14 -4.93
N TRP A 239 -11.32 9.27 -5.26
CA TRP A 239 -10.52 8.23 -5.89
C TRP A 239 -10.26 7.02 -4.96
N CYS A 240 -10.18 7.20 -3.63
CA CYS A 240 -9.91 6.13 -2.66
C CYS A 240 -11.00 5.05 -2.58
N VAL A 241 -12.23 5.35 -3.00
CA VAL A 241 -13.36 4.39 -2.96
C VAL A 241 -13.56 3.64 -4.27
N THR A 242 -12.69 3.87 -5.26
CA THR A 242 -12.77 3.18 -6.56
C THR A 242 -12.10 1.82 -6.53
N GLU A 243 -12.32 0.99 -7.55
CA GLU A 243 -11.60 -0.28 -7.72
C GLU A 243 -10.19 -0.13 -8.33
N HIS A 244 -9.84 1.09 -8.74
CA HIS A 244 -8.59 1.43 -9.40
C HIS A 244 -7.44 1.78 -8.44
N VAL A 245 -7.65 1.52 -7.15
CA VAL A 245 -6.67 1.78 -6.10
C VAL A 245 -6.31 0.47 -5.41
N HIS A 246 -5.08 0.43 -4.91
CA HIS A 246 -4.73 -0.53 -3.89
C HIS A 246 -5.32 -0.09 -2.55
N SER A 247 -5.77 -1.08 -1.79
CA SER A 247 -6.14 -0.92 -0.38
C SER A 247 -5.48 -2.01 0.44
N TYR A 248 -5.01 -1.65 1.62
CA TYR A 248 -4.40 -2.61 2.55
C TYR A 248 -4.71 -2.26 3.98
N MET A 249 -5.16 -3.26 4.73
CA MET A 249 -5.60 -3.11 6.11
C MET A 249 -4.58 -3.77 7.04
N ILE A 250 -4.06 -3.00 7.98
CA ILE A 250 -3.23 -3.48 9.08
C ILE A 250 -4.08 -3.51 10.33
N ASP A 251 -4.23 -4.69 10.91
CA ASP A 251 -5.02 -4.88 12.11
C ASP A 251 -4.09 -5.05 13.32
N SER A 252 -4.01 -4.01 14.15
CA SER A 252 -3.27 -4.06 15.41
C SER A 252 -4.22 -4.37 16.59
N HIS A 253 -3.62 -4.62 17.75
CA HIS A 253 -4.37 -4.86 18.98
C HIS A 253 -5.33 -3.72 19.37
N PHE A 254 -4.98 -2.47 19.06
CA PHE A 254 -5.73 -1.29 19.50
C PHE A 254 -6.44 -0.55 18.36
N GLN A 255 -5.98 -0.75 17.13
CA GLN A 255 -6.35 0.08 16.00
C GLN A 255 -6.35 -0.71 14.71
N THR A 256 -7.30 -0.42 13.84
CA THR A 256 -7.27 -0.87 12.45
C THR A 256 -6.88 0.31 11.59
N THR A 257 -5.79 0.14 10.83
CA THR A 257 -5.28 1.14 9.91
C THR A 257 -5.52 0.69 8.48
N LEU A 258 -6.03 1.58 7.63
CA LEU A 258 -6.35 1.30 6.24
C LEU A 258 -5.60 2.26 5.31
N PHE A 259 -4.76 1.72 4.45
CA PHE A 259 -3.98 2.47 3.48
C PHE A 259 -4.62 2.40 2.10
N TYR A 260 -4.62 3.53 1.38
CA TYR A 260 -5.02 3.64 -0.02
C TYR A 260 -3.94 4.33 -0.85
N TRP A 261 -3.65 3.78 -2.03
CA TRP A 261 -2.74 4.38 -3.02
C TRP A 261 -3.11 3.91 -4.43
N PRO A 262 -2.82 4.68 -5.49
CA PRO A 262 -3.21 4.32 -6.85
C PRO A 262 -2.54 3.04 -7.35
N ASP A 263 -3.28 2.23 -8.12
CA ASP A 263 -2.73 1.08 -8.86
C ASP A 263 -2.25 1.56 -10.24
N LEU A 264 -0.97 1.90 -10.29
CA LEU A 264 -0.32 2.51 -11.45
C LEU A 264 0.00 1.52 -12.56
N ASP A 265 0.05 0.23 -12.21
CA ASP A 265 0.33 -0.85 -13.15
C ASP A 265 -0.93 -1.24 -13.92
N ALA A 266 -2.07 -1.35 -13.24
CA ALA A 266 -3.33 -1.71 -13.87
C ALA A 266 -4.11 -0.50 -14.42
N TYR A 267 -4.01 0.67 -13.78
CA TYR A 267 -4.85 1.84 -14.09
C TYR A 267 -4.07 3.17 -14.16
N PRO A 268 -3.05 3.29 -15.03
CA PRO A 268 -2.23 4.51 -15.12
C PRO A 268 -3.02 5.76 -15.54
N ASP A 269 -4.03 5.61 -16.41
CA ASP A 269 -4.83 6.74 -16.91
C ASP A 269 -5.78 7.29 -15.83
N PHE A 270 -6.34 6.40 -15.01
CA PHE A 270 -7.10 6.80 -13.83
C PHE A 270 -6.22 7.58 -12.85
N ALA A 271 -5.02 7.06 -12.54
CA ALA A 271 -4.10 7.74 -11.64
C ALA A 271 -3.76 9.15 -12.13
N ARG A 272 -3.43 9.33 -13.41
CA ARG A 272 -3.08 10.64 -13.99
C ARG A 272 -4.22 11.65 -14.05
N SER A 273 -5.47 11.18 -14.10
CA SER A 273 -6.65 12.04 -14.29
C SER A 273 -7.42 12.34 -13.00
N SER A 274 -7.54 11.36 -12.11
CA SER A 274 -8.40 11.43 -10.93
C SER A 274 -7.63 11.60 -9.62
N VAL A 275 -6.36 11.20 -9.56
CA VAL A 275 -5.57 11.27 -8.31
C VAL A 275 -4.90 12.63 -8.19
N PRO A 276 -4.94 13.28 -7.01
CA PRO A 276 -4.30 14.57 -6.78
C PRO A 276 -2.81 14.55 -7.14
N LYS A 277 -2.42 15.40 -8.08
CA LYS A 277 -1.02 15.52 -8.51
C LYS A 277 -0.20 16.24 -7.45
N LEU A 278 0.90 15.62 -7.04
CA LEU A 278 1.85 16.23 -6.11
C LEU A 278 2.85 17.16 -6.81
N CYS A 279 3.08 16.91 -8.11
CA CYS A 279 3.96 17.65 -9.01
C CYS A 279 3.50 17.50 -10.46
N SER A 280 4.13 18.24 -11.38
CA SER A 280 3.89 18.09 -12.81
C SER A 280 4.54 16.80 -13.35
N VAL A 281 4.10 16.36 -14.54
CA VAL A 281 4.67 15.16 -15.19
C VAL A 281 6.13 15.39 -15.53
N GLU A 282 6.47 16.60 -16.00
CA GLU A 282 7.84 17.01 -16.32
C GLU A 282 8.74 16.98 -15.07
N GLU A 283 8.22 17.40 -13.91
CA GLU A 283 8.94 17.32 -12.63
C GLU A 283 9.20 15.86 -12.21
N MET A 284 8.25 14.94 -12.44
CA MET A 284 8.45 13.50 -12.18
C MET A 284 9.49 12.89 -13.13
N GLU A 285 9.44 13.24 -14.41
CA GLU A 285 10.40 12.78 -15.42
C GLU A 285 11.81 13.28 -15.13
N GLU A 286 11.97 14.55 -14.76
CA GLU A 286 13.26 15.13 -14.35
C GLU A 286 13.79 14.47 -13.07
N ALA A 287 12.91 14.23 -12.10
CA ALA A 287 13.27 13.53 -10.87
C ALA A 287 13.59 12.04 -11.11
N GLY A 288 13.10 11.45 -12.19
CA GLY A 288 13.22 10.03 -12.53
C GLY A 288 12.54 9.09 -11.53
N VAL A 289 11.53 9.60 -10.80
CA VAL A 289 10.71 8.87 -9.82
C VAL A 289 9.29 9.40 -9.91
N GLU A 290 8.32 8.49 -9.93
CA GLU A 290 6.91 8.87 -9.91
C GLU A 290 6.46 9.26 -8.49
N LEU A 291 5.74 10.38 -8.35
CA LEU A 291 5.35 10.92 -7.06
C LEU A 291 3.82 10.89 -6.87
N TRP A 292 3.34 10.09 -5.93
CA TRP A 292 1.89 9.85 -5.75
C TRP A 292 1.43 10.03 -4.30
N PRO A 293 0.16 10.38 -4.05
CA PRO A 293 -0.35 10.39 -2.68
C PRO A 293 -0.60 8.95 -2.17
N MET A 294 -0.40 8.76 -0.88
CA MET A 294 -0.91 7.61 -0.13
C MET A 294 -1.68 8.14 1.07
N VAL A 295 -2.88 7.61 1.31
CA VAL A 295 -3.78 8.06 2.38
C VAL A 295 -3.94 6.95 3.41
N GLU A 296 -3.74 7.29 4.68
CA GLU A 296 -3.97 6.42 5.82
C GLU A 296 -5.25 6.82 6.54
N PHE A 297 -6.14 5.85 6.76
CA PHE A 297 -7.32 5.98 7.61
C PHE A 297 -7.12 5.18 8.88
N GLU A 298 -7.28 5.87 10.00
CA GLU A 298 -7.17 5.30 11.32
C GLU A 298 -8.56 5.08 11.91
N SER A 299 -8.89 3.82 12.23
CA SER A 299 -10.10 3.49 12.98
C SER A 299 -9.73 2.89 14.33
N TRP A 300 -10.11 3.60 15.39
CA TRP A 300 -9.93 3.10 16.76
C TRP A 300 -10.93 1.98 16.99
N LYS A 301 -10.45 0.79 17.34
CA LYS A 301 -11.34 -0.24 17.85
C LYS A 301 -11.85 0.27 19.19
N PRO A 302 -13.17 0.35 19.41
CA PRO A 302 -13.65 0.59 20.76
C PRO A 302 -13.03 -0.50 21.62
N LEU A 303 -12.20 -0.11 22.60
CA LEU A 303 -11.73 -1.03 23.61
C LEU A 303 -13.00 -1.68 24.13
N LEU A 304 -13.18 -2.97 23.85
CA LEU A 304 -14.16 -3.79 24.54
C LEU A 304 -13.66 -3.81 25.97
N ILE A 305 -14.00 -2.77 26.74
CA ILE A 305 -13.86 -2.75 28.18
C ILE A 305 -14.62 -3.99 28.59
N PRO A 306 -13.92 -5.05 29.07
CA PRO A 306 -14.58 -6.29 29.42
C PRO A 306 -15.70 -5.92 30.38
N ASP A 307 -16.94 -6.29 30.00
CA ASP A 307 -18.17 -6.02 30.73
C ASP A 307 -18.01 -6.50 32.18
N GLY A 308 -17.51 -5.60 33.02
CA GLY A 308 -16.64 -5.96 34.13
C GLY A 308 -16.68 -4.86 35.16
N SER A 309 -17.63 -5.04 36.08
CA SER A 309 -18.11 -4.12 37.11
C SER A 309 -18.92 -2.95 36.56
N GLU A 310 -20.23 -3.06 36.75
CA GLU A 310 -21.08 -1.95 37.18
C GLU A 310 -20.33 -1.19 38.28
N PHE A 311 -19.43 -0.27 37.90
CA PHE A 311 -19.12 0.85 38.76
C PHE A 311 -20.43 1.64 38.79
N GLU A 312 -21.25 1.37 39.80
CA GLU A 312 -22.32 2.25 40.23
C GLU A 312 -21.68 3.63 40.44
N ASP A 313 -21.76 4.47 39.41
CA ASP A 313 -21.25 5.83 39.43
C ASP A 313 -22.24 6.69 40.19
N ASP A 314 -22.09 6.68 41.52
CA ASP A 314 -22.77 7.58 42.45
C ASP A 314 -22.10 8.97 42.50
N SER A 315 -21.28 9.34 41.50
CA SER A 315 -20.64 10.65 41.43
C SER A 315 -21.34 11.60 40.45
N SER A 316 -22.38 12.22 40.99
CA SER A 316 -22.76 13.59 40.63
C SER A 316 -21.55 14.54 40.74
N SER A 317 -20.84 14.78 39.64
CA SER A 317 -19.89 15.90 39.54
C SER A 317 -19.96 16.55 38.17
N SER A 318 -20.84 17.55 38.09
CA SER A 318 -20.88 18.55 37.05
C SER A 318 -19.65 19.47 37.12
N SER A 319 -18.86 19.50 36.06
CA SER A 319 -18.00 20.65 35.68
C SER A 319 -17.82 20.54 34.16
N ILE A 320 -18.69 21.10 33.31
CA ILE A 320 -18.91 22.53 33.04
C ILE A 320 -17.59 23.30 32.99
N TYR A 321 -16.91 23.22 31.85
CA TYR A 321 -16.14 24.33 31.30
C TYR A 321 -16.84 24.81 30.03
N SER A 322 -17.93 25.57 30.23
CA SER A 322 -18.52 26.42 29.20
C SER A 322 -17.71 27.72 29.16
N TYR A 323 -16.93 27.91 28.09
CA TYR A 323 -16.42 29.23 27.74
C TYR A 323 -17.59 30.03 27.16
N ASP A 324 -18.15 30.89 28.01
CA ASP A 324 -19.07 31.96 27.65
C ASP A 324 -18.23 33.20 27.36
N ASP A 325 -18.06 33.53 26.08
CA ASP A 325 -17.55 34.83 25.64
C ASP A 325 -18.67 35.58 24.93
N SER A 326 -19.50 36.19 25.77
CA SER A 326 -20.53 37.14 25.37
C SER A 326 -19.92 38.54 25.32
N THR A 327 -19.70 39.08 24.12
CA THR A 327 -19.74 40.53 23.89
C THR A 327 -20.62 40.83 22.70
N SER A 328 -21.82 41.31 23.05
CA SER A 328 -22.74 42.10 22.23
C SER A 328 -22.04 43.31 21.62
N ASP A 329 -22.32 43.59 20.35
CA ASP A 329 -22.66 44.95 19.92
C ASP A 329 -23.49 44.89 18.63
N ASP A 330 -24.67 45.48 18.74
CA ASP A 330 -25.72 45.63 17.74
C ASP A 330 -25.30 46.60 16.62
N ILE A 331 -25.49 46.22 15.35
CA ILE A 331 -25.79 47.19 14.27
C ILE A 331 -26.80 46.56 13.31
N ASP A 332 -28.06 46.97 13.49
CA ASP A 332 -29.12 46.88 12.51
C ASP A 332 -28.76 47.69 11.26
N GLY A 333 -28.94 47.08 10.09
CA GLY A 333 -28.77 47.73 8.80
C GLY A 333 -29.64 47.04 7.76
N ASP A 334 -30.90 47.47 7.70
CA ASP A 334 -31.84 47.20 6.62
C ASP A 334 -31.20 47.48 5.25
N ASP A 335 -31.33 46.55 4.30
CA ASP A 335 -31.48 46.94 2.89
C ASP A 335 -32.30 45.90 2.12
N ASP A 336 -33.60 46.20 2.05
CA ASP A 336 -34.54 45.64 1.09
C ASP A 336 -34.14 46.04 -0.33
N SER A 337 -33.84 45.06 -1.20
CA SER A 337 -34.09 45.26 -2.62
C SER A 337 -34.61 44.00 -3.31
N ASN A 338 -35.81 44.22 -3.87
CA ASN A 338 -36.67 43.32 -4.61
C ASN A 338 -36.08 42.83 -5.93
N ALA A 339 -36.73 41.75 -6.41
CA ALA A 339 -37.05 41.43 -7.80
C ALA A 339 -35.93 40.83 -8.66
N ASP A 340 -36.14 39.60 -9.14
CA ASP A 340 -36.79 39.28 -10.43
C ASP A 340 -36.39 37.81 -10.71
N GLY A 341 -37.30 36.84 -10.72
CA GLY A 341 -38.20 36.65 -11.85
C GLY A 341 -37.44 36.09 -13.05
N THR A 342 -37.18 34.79 -13.08
CA THR A 342 -36.90 34.08 -14.34
C THR A 342 -37.21 32.60 -14.18
N ASP A 343 -38.47 32.26 -14.44
CA ASP A 343 -38.85 30.98 -15.02
C ASP A 343 -38.17 30.84 -16.37
N SER A 344 -37.52 29.72 -16.61
CA SER A 344 -37.15 29.29 -17.95
C SER A 344 -37.37 27.79 -18.04
N ASP A 345 -38.58 27.47 -18.51
CA ASP A 345 -38.92 26.23 -19.19
C ASP A 345 -38.13 26.14 -20.51
N ASP A 346 -37.39 25.05 -20.72
CA ASP A 346 -37.00 24.53 -22.05
C ASP A 346 -36.59 23.06 -21.82
N ASP A 347 -37.49 22.10 -21.96
CA ASP A 347 -37.97 21.45 -23.19
C ASP A 347 -36.90 20.69 -24.00
N SER A 348 -37.26 19.45 -24.34
CA SER A 348 -36.56 18.47 -25.21
C SER A 348 -35.23 17.89 -24.69
N SER A 349 -34.95 16.59 -24.74
CA SER A 349 -35.44 15.54 -25.63
C SER A 349 -35.19 14.16 -25.00
N ALA A 350 -36.19 13.30 -25.13
CA ALA A 350 -36.04 11.87 -24.92
C ALA A 350 -35.31 11.27 -26.12
N GLU A 351 -34.13 10.69 -25.91
CA GLU A 351 -33.57 9.71 -26.85
C GLU A 351 -33.56 8.34 -26.20
N ASN A 352 -34.37 7.47 -26.80
CA ASN A 352 -34.41 6.03 -26.57
C ASN A 352 -33.05 5.43 -26.93
N THR A 353 -32.33 4.89 -25.96
CA THR A 353 -31.38 3.81 -26.24
C THR A 353 -32.12 2.48 -26.18
N ASP A 354 -32.51 2.05 -27.37
CA ASP A 354 -32.95 0.72 -27.77
C ASP A 354 -31.81 -0.27 -27.51
N TRP A 355 -31.88 -1.01 -26.40
CA TRP A 355 -30.99 -2.14 -26.14
C TRP A 355 -31.59 -3.34 -26.88
N SER A 356 -31.11 -3.53 -28.10
CA SER A 356 -31.41 -4.72 -28.89
C SER A 356 -30.81 -5.97 -28.23
N ASP A 357 -31.70 -6.81 -27.70
CA ASP A 357 -31.45 -8.24 -27.48
C ASP A 357 -30.91 -8.85 -28.78
N SER A 358 -29.66 -9.33 -28.72
CA SER A 358 -29.09 -10.18 -29.76
C SER A 358 -28.85 -11.54 -29.14
N ASP A 359 -29.90 -12.35 -29.19
CA ASP A 359 -29.82 -13.81 -29.15
C ASP A 359 -28.94 -14.26 -30.33
N ASP A 360 -27.75 -14.79 -30.06
CA ASP A 360 -27.00 -15.60 -31.01
C ASP A 360 -26.86 -17.01 -30.44
N ASP A 361 -27.95 -17.75 -30.59
CA ASP A 361 -27.96 -19.21 -30.70
C ASP A 361 -27.24 -19.61 -32.00
N SER A 362 -26.03 -20.15 -31.87
CA SER A 362 -25.50 -21.05 -32.90
C SER A 362 -25.03 -22.36 -32.27
N ASP A 363 -25.94 -23.31 -32.40
CA ASP A 363 -25.76 -24.75 -32.33
C ASP A 363 -24.59 -25.28 -33.18
N ALA A 364 -24.10 -26.44 -32.71
CA ALA A 364 -23.63 -27.60 -33.48
C ALA A 364 -22.30 -27.51 -34.27
N ASP A 365 -21.34 -28.33 -33.83
CA ASP A 365 -20.77 -29.47 -34.59
C ASP A 365 -19.87 -30.24 -33.61
N SER A 366 -20.20 -31.45 -33.12
CA SER A 366 -20.17 -32.76 -33.80
C SER A 366 -18.89 -33.03 -34.61
N ILE A 367 -18.37 -34.26 -34.51
CA ILE A 367 -17.15 -34.86 -35.14
C ILE A 367 -15.96 -34.95 -34.15
N ASP A 368 -15.30 -36.08 -33.90
CA ASP A 368 -15.53 -37.48 -34.26
C ASP A 368 -14.79 -38.34 -33.23
N SER A 369 -15.39 -39.49 -32.94
CA SER A 369 -14.68 -40.70 -32.53
C SER A 369 -13.71 -41.16 -33.63
N GLU A 370 -12.51 -41.61 -33.25
CA GLU A 370 -11.95 -42.94 -33.59
C GLU A 370 -10.42 -43.03 -33.36
N ASP A 371 -10.04 -44.14 -32.73
CA ASP A 371 -8.81 -44.93 -32.88
C ASP A 371 -7.43 -44.30 -32.61
N TYR A 372 -6.80 -44.68 -31.49
CA TYR A 372 -5.77 -45.74 -31.43
C TYR A 372 -5.41 -46.16 -30.00
#